data_AF-A0A2T4ZHK4-F1
#
_entry.id   AF-A0A2T4ZHK4-F1
#
_cell.length_a   1.000
_cell.length_b   1.000
_cell.length_c   1.000
_cell.angle_alpha   90.00
_cell.angle_beta   90.00
_cell.angle_gamma   90.00
#
_symmetry.space_group_name_H-M   'P 1'
#
loop_
_entity.id
_entity.type
_entity.pdbx_description
1 polymer ?
#
loop_
_entity_poly.entity_id
_entity_poly.type
_entity_poly.pdbx_seq_one_letter_code
_entity_poly.pdbx_strand_id
1 'polypeptide(L)'
;MGDDGPASVPARTRYAVVPFIRRGPRMVAEDIHYLDTYEQAQVVARFVAARRPGVLVLSVAPMQGEDEPEIAVLERIGSGLSGAGAWLH
;
A
#
# COMPACT_ATOMS: atom_id res chain seq x y z
N MET A 1 -24.84 -12.33 -33.78
CA MET A 1 -25.05 -12.39 -32.32
C MET A 1 -23.74 -12.91 -31.75
N GLY A 2 -22.90 -11.98 -31.31
CA GLY A 2 -21.59 -12.24 -30.72
C GLY A 2 -21.43 -11.19 -29.65
N ASP A 3 -21.73 -11.58 -28.42
CA ASP A 3 -21.59 -10.77 -27.23
C ASP A 3 -20.11 -10.82 -26.85
N ASP A 4 -19.31 -9.93 -27.42
CA ASP A 4 -17.93 -9.68 -26.96
C ASP A 4 -18.03 -8.86 -25.66
N GLY A 5 -18.35 -9.55 -24.57
CA GLY A 5 -18.24 -9.00 -23.22
C GLY A 5 -16.81 -8.48 -23.00
N PRO A 6 -16.64 -7.34 -22.29
CA PRO A 6 -15.31 -6.76 -22.12
C PRO A 6 -14.40 -7.80 -21.47
N ALA A 7 -13.28 -8.09 -22.13
CA ALA A 7 -12.26 -8.99 -21.61
C ALA A 7 -11.91 -8.55 -20.18
N SER A 8 -12.23 -9.38 -19.19
CA SER A 8 -11.93 -9.12 -17.79
C SER A 8 -10.43 -8.93 -17.66
N VAL A 9 -9.99 -7.68 -17.53
CA VAL A 9 -8.60 -7.35 -17.27
C VAL A 9 -8.24 -8.09 -15.98
N PRO A 10 -7.23 -8.98 -15.97
CA PRO A 10 -6.88 -9.69 -14.75
C PRO A 10 -6.61 -8.66 -13.68
N ALA A 11 -7.32 -8.81 -12.56
CA ALA A 11 -7.26 -7.90 -11.44
C ALA A 11 -5.84 -7.98 -10.87
N ARG A 12 -4.95 -7.08 -11.33
CA ARG A 12 -3.53 -7.10 -10.98
C ARG A 12 -3.37 -6.55 -9.57
N THR A 13 -2.67 -7.31 -8.71
CA THR A 13 -2.21 -6.83 -7.41
C THR A 13 -1.47 -5.52 -7.59
N ARG A 14 -1.88 -4.51 -6.82
CA ARG A 14 -1.23 -3.20 -6.77
C ARG A 14 -0.49 -3.07 -5.45
N TYR A 15 0.42 -2.12 -5.38
CA TYR A 15 1.19 -1.83 -4.19
C TYR A 15 0.93 -0.39 -3.76
N ALA A 16 0.91 -0.14 -2.46
CA ALA A 16 0.76 1.19 -1.91
C ALA A 16 1.93 1.51 -0.99
N VAL A 17 2.55 2.66 -1.20
CA VAL A 17 3.54 3.24 -0.29
C VAL A 17 2.87 4.35 0.49
N VAL A 18 2.81 4.20 1.82
CA VAL A 18 2.13 5.12 2.72
C VAL A 18 3.16 5.79 3.63
N PRO A 19 3.64 7.00 3.32
CA PRO A 19 4.43 7.80 4.24
C PRO A 19 3.64 8.24 5.47
N PHE A 20 4.32 8.28 6.61
CA PHE A 20 3.81 8.82 7.85
C PHE A 20 4.65 10.00 8.30
N ILE A 21 3.98 11.03 8.82
CA ILE A 21 4.59 12.16 9.52
C ILE A 21 4.21 12.14 10.99
N ARG A 22 5.03 12.79 11.83
CA ARG A 22 4.72 12.98 13.25
C ARG A 22 3.93 14.27 13.44
N ARG A 23 2.72 14.16 13.98
CA ARG A 23 1.85 15.28 14.38
C ARG A 23 1.64 15.21 15.89
N GLY A 24 2.43 15.96 16.65
CA GLY A 24 2.48 15.83 18.10
C GLY A 24 2.93 14.43 18.54
N PRO A 25 2.19 13.72 19.40
CA PRO A 25 2.55 12.36 19.83
C PRO A 25 2.13 11.27 18.83
N ARG A 26 1.38 11.59 17.78
CA ARG A 26 0.79 10.61 16.85
C ARG A 26 1.55 10.56 15.52
N MET A 27 1.57 9.37 14.91
CA MET A 27 1.93 9.18 13.51
C MET A 27 0.67 9.29 12.67
N VAL A 28 0.73 10.02 11.57
CA VAL A 28 -0.40 10.24 10.65
C VAL A 28 0.08 9.96 9.23
N ALA A 29 -0.71 9.19 8.47
CA ALA A 29 -0.46 8.97 7.06
C ALA A 29 -0.53 10.32 6.33
N GLU A 30 0.52 10.66 5.60
CA GLU A 30 0.63 11.94 4.88
C GLU A 30 0.06 11.85 3.48
N ASP A 31 0.33 10.73 2.80
CA ASP A 31 -0.05 10.47 1.41
C ASP A 31 -0.12 8.96 1.14
N ILE A 32 -0.62 8.56 -0.03
CA ILE A 32 -0.64 7.17 -0.51
C ILE A 32 -0.20 7.15 -1.98
N HIS A 33 0.89 6.44 -2.28
CA HIS A 33 1.37 6.25 -3.64
C HIS A 33 1.07 4.84 -4.13
N TYR A 34 0.18 4.71 -5.12
CA TYR A 34 -0.14 3.44 -5.77
C TYR A 34 0.83 3.13 -6.91
N LEU A 35 1.30 1.89 -6.95
CA LEU A 35 2.31 1.41 -7.89
C LEU A 35 1.94 0.01 -8.39
N ASP A 36 2.38 -0.31 -9.60
CA ASP A 36 2.00 -1.57 -10.26
C ASP A 36 2.88 -2.75 -9.85
N THR A 37 4.12 -2.49 -9.42
CA THR A 37 5.06 -3.56 -9.04
C THR A 37 5.65 -3.34 -7.65
N TYR A 38 5.99 -4.45 -7.00
CA TYR A 38 6.64 -4.42 -5.69
C TYR A 38 8.00 -3.71 -5.75
N GLU A 39 8.78 -3.95 -6.81
CA GLU A 39 10.10 -3.34 -7.00
C GLU A 39 10.02 -1.81 -7.05
N GLN A 40 9.02 -1.26 -7.77
CA GLN A 40 8.74 0.17 -7.77
C GLN A 40 8.40 0.67 -6.35
N ALA A 41 7.54 -0.08 -5.64
CA ALA A 41 7.16 0.26 -4.27
C ALA A 41 8.35 0.28 -3.31
N GLN A 42 9.29 -0.66 -3.44
CA GLN A 42 10.50 -0.68 -2.63
C GLN A 42 11.40 0.53 -2.91
N VAL A 43 11.58 0.90 -4.18
CA VAL A 43 12.40 2.06 -4.57
C VAL A 43 11.78 3.34 -3.98
N VAL A 44 10.48 3.54 -4.17
CA VAL A 44 9.78 4.72 -3.64
C VAL A 44 9.80 4.72 -2.11
N ALA A 45 9.53 3.59 -1.46
CA ALA A 45 9.53 3.50 0.00
C ALA A 45 10.88 3.85 0.60
N ARG A 46 12.00 3.36 0.03
CA ARG A 46 13.35 3.71 0.48
C ARG A 46 13.66 5.19 0.28
N PHE A 47 13.28 5.75 -0.87
CA PHE A 47 13.46 7.17 -1.14
C PHE A 47 12.70 8.05 -0.13
N VAL A 48 11.45 7.70 0.13
CA VAL A 48 10.56 8.44 1.06
C VAL A 48 11.02 8.27 2.51
N ALA A 49 11.45 7.06 2.90
CA ALA A 49 11.92 6.77 4.25
C ALA A 49 13.16 7.59 4.66
N ALA A 50 13.95 8.09 3.70
CA ALA A 50 15.06 8.98 3.98
C ALA A 50 14.62 10.35 4.55
N ARG A 51 13.35 10.74 4.37
CA ARG A 51 12.82 12.06 4.75
C ARG A 51 11.62 11.97 5.69
N ARG A 52 11.05 10.78 5.89
CA ARG A 52 9.84 10.56 6.68
C ARG A 52 10.13 9.65 7.87
N PRO A 53 9.53 9.94 9.05
CA PRO A 53 9.74 9.14 10.26
C PRO A 53 9.14 7.72 10.19
N GLY A 54 8.26 7.45 9.23
CA GLY A 54 7.71 6.12 8.98
C GLY A 54 7.19 5.97 7.55
N VAL A 55 7.28 4.77 7.00
CA VAL A 55 6.69 4.38 5.71
C VAL A 55 6.16 2.95 5.83
N LEU A 56 4.96 2.71 5.31
CA LEU A 56 4.42 1.35 5.09
C LEU A 56 4.42 1.01 3.60
N VAL A 57 4.72 -0.24 3.28
CA VAL A 57 4.47 -0.81 1.95
C VAL A 57 3.38 -1.87 2.08
N LEU A 58 2.34 -1.73 1.29
CA LEU A 58 1.17 -2.61 1.28
C LEU A 58 1.06 -3.28 -0.09
N SER A 59 0.62 -4.54 -0.13
CA SER A 59 -0.04 -5.10 -1.32
C SER A 59 -1.54 -4.94 -1.18
N VAL A 60 -2.18 -4.55 -2.27
CA VAL A 60 -3.62 -4.41 -2.40
C VAL A 60 -4.05 -5.34 -3.53
N ALA A 61 -4.63 -6.48 -3.16
CA ALA A 61 -5.25 -7.36 -4.14
C ALA A 61 -6.60 -6.73 -4.53
N PRO A 62 -6.86 -6.50 -5.82
CA PRO A 62 -8.15 -6.00 -6.25
C PRO A 62 -9.25 -7.02 -5.97
N MET A 63 -10.40 -6.47 -5.58
CA MET A 63 -11.65 -7.18 -5.32
C MET A 63 -11.98 -8.12 -6.49
N GLN A 64 -12.10 -9.43 -6.25
CA GLN A 64 -12.70 -10.35 -7.20
C GLN A 64 -14.09 -10.74 -6.69
N GLY A 65 -15.14 -10.21 -7.32
CA GLY A 65 -16.53 -10.54 -6.93
C GLY A 65 -17.03 -9.76 -5.71
N GLU A 66 -17.71 -10.45 -4.79
CA GLU A 66 -18.35 -9.85 -3.59
C GLU A 66 -17.44 -9.79 -2.35
N ASP A 67 -16.20 -10.30 -2.43
CA ASP A 67 -15.27 -10.36 -1.29
C ASP A 67 -14.56 -9.02 -1.03
N GLU A 68 -14.26 -8.68 0.22
CA GLU A 68 -13.51 -7.46 0.57
C GLU A 68 -12.08 -7.46 -0.01
N PRO A 69 -11.53 -6.29 -0.42
CA PRO A 69 -10.17 -6.21 -0.94
C PRO A 69 -9.14 -6.64 0.10
N GLU A 70 -8.28 -7.58 -0.25
CA GLU A 70 -7.22 -8.05 0.64
C GLU A 70 -6.06 -7.06 0.67
N ILE A 71 -5.81 -6.47 1.84
CA ILE A 71 -4.66 -5.60 2.09
C ILE A 71 -3.68 -6.31 3.00
N ALA A 72 -2.45 -6.50 2.54
CA ALA A 72 -1.37 -7.08 3.34
C ALA A 72 -0.22 -6.08 3.51
N VAL A 73 0.31 -5.99 4.72
CA VAL A 73 1.50 -5.17 5.01
C VAL A 73 2.75 -5.96 4.66
N LEU A 74 3.52 -5.47 3.70
CA LEU A 74 4.76 -6.10 3.24
C LEU A 74 5.97 -5.59 4.02
N GLU A 75 6.08 -4.26 4.18
CA GLU A 75 7.21 -3.64 4.86
C GLU A 75 6.77 -2.52 5.81
N ARG A 76 7.52 -2.37 6.90
CA ARG A 76 7.44 -1.22 7.81
C ARG A 76 8.83 -0.63 7.98
N ILE A 77 9.02 0.60 7.52
CA ILE A 77 10.30 1.29 7.54
C ILE A 77 10.19 2.49 8.48
N GLY A 78 11.15 2.62 9.41
CA GLY A 78 11.24 3.75 10.34
C GLY A 78 10.79 3.40 11.77
N SER A 79 11.47 4.00 12.74
CA SER A 79 11.30 3.72 14.18
C SER A 79 9.95 4.18 14.74
N GLY A 80 9.24 5.07 14.04
CA GLY A 80 7.91 5.54 14.45
C GLY A 80 6.80 4.49 14.32
N LEU A 81 7.06 3.37 13.64
CA LEU A 81 6.08 2.32 13.34
C LEU A 81 6.35 1.00 14.08
N SER A 82 7.43 0.90 14.86
CA SER A 82 7.92 -0.34 15.49
C SER A 82 7.05 -0.91 16.62
N GLY A 83 5.83 -0.40 16.85
CA GLY A 83 4.91 -0.91 17.89
C GLY A 83 3.49 -1.21 17.41
N ALA A 84 3.12 -0.85 16.18
CA ALA A 84 1.77 -1.05 15.69
C ALA A 84 1.75 -2.29 14.81
N GLY A 85 1.22 -3.40 15.31
CA GLY A 85 0.60 -4.41 14.47
C GLY A 85 -0.50 -3.72 13.67
N ALA A 86 -0.18 -3.24 12.47
CA ALA A 86 -1.13 -2.61 11.58
C ALA A 86 -2.06 -3.71 11.06
N TRP A 87 -3.15 -3.91 11.78
CA TRP A 87 -4.37 -4.48 11.24
C TRP A 87 -5.12 -3.30 10.64
N LEU A 88 -5.17 -3.26 9.31
CA LEU A 88 -6.05 -2.36 8.58
C LEU A 88 -7.43 -3.06 8.55
N HIS A 89 -8.40 -2.45 9.25
CA HIS A 89 -9.81 -2.83 9.14
C HIS A 89 -10.44 -2.14 7.94
#